data_AF-A0A0N4ZYH6-F1
#
_entry.id   AF-A0A0N4ZYH6-F1
#
_cell.length_a   1.000
_cell.length_b   1.000
_cell.length_c   1.000
_cell.angle_alpha   90.00
_cell.angle_beta   90.00
_cell.angle_gamma   90.00
#
_symmetry.space_group_name_H-M   'P 1'
#
loop_
_entity.id
_entity.type
_entity.pdbx_description
1 polymer ?
#
loop_
_entity_poly.entity_id
_entity_poly.type
_entity_poly.pdbx_seq_one_letter_code
_entity_poly.pdbx_strand_id
1 'polypeptide(L)'
;MSLRISDLFDRERIPPTHYQRWLFYCYLPIGLVILFLRLCLGIQMFLVACLLRKSSTIRSAILRVYAILMGIVVVNKGPLEHWDNKTRLMVANHVSAIDHFAIELSQSCTLPSIWDIPNFIRWTLGYVDLGAKKGREEFVKQVKAYLSNKPDECNATDTSLPLLSFPEGCITNGNKGLLKFSSWPFEVSDTVQPIALTLHRPIFSQFKSTIIGSPWWEDVIFFMLLPVSIIHINWLSPMHKKPDETSEEFADRCSSVLSAYLEIEKTPFTSSDVNEALRRMFRESRNIKTTGTGKVIKNTVTEANLNSWALKIKQAHPKIHLSALKDNLRITKDPSETINIIMKGGLVVESQEAYAKSSTLSAKLTKMPNDVRRLLEDRKWDMIEKNRKIYLDRSKKMINELKQQLE
;
A
#
# COMPACT_ATOMS: atom_id res chain seq x y z
N MET A 1 -28.29 -13.22 -8.28
CA MET A 1 -28.12 -12.03 -7.42
C MET A 1 -26.76 -11.47 -7.76
N SER A 2 -26.63 -10.23 -8.25
CA SER A 2 -25.34 -9.71 -8.72
C SER A 2 -24.39 -9.43 -7.54
N LEU A 3 -23.21 -10.06 -7.53
CA LEU A 3 -22.16 -9.81 -6.52
C LEU A 3 -21.71 -8.34 -6.54
N ARG A 4 -21.56 -7.74 -5.35
CA ARG A 4 -20.99 -6.39 -5.20
C ARG A 4 -19.50 -6.50 -4.85
N ILE A 5 -18.72 -5.45 -5.15
CA ILE A 5 -17.29 -5.41 -4.80
C ILE A 5 -17.07 -5.63 -3.29
N SER A 6 -17.96 -5.12 -2.43
CA SER A 6 -17.87 -5.32 -0.98
C SER A 6 -18.03 -6.77 -0.54
N ASP A 7 -18.62 -7.62 -1.37
CA ASP A 7 -18.80 -9.05 -1.08
C ASP A 7 -17.52 -9.86 -1.29
N LEU A 8 -16.53 -9.31 -2.01
CA LEU A 8 -15.25 -9.95 -2.29
C LEU A 8 -14.22 -9.81 -1.16
N PHE A 9 -14.53 -9.01 -0.13
CA PHE A 9 -13.63 -8.72 0.99
C PHE A 9 -14.33 -8.94 2.32
N ASP A 10 -13.56 -9.41 3.30
CA ASP A 10 -14.03 -9.50 4.68
C ASP A 10 -13.82 -8.15 5.40
N ARG A 11 -14.81 -7.73 6.19
CA ARG A 11 -14.75 -6.47 6.96
C ARG A 11 -14.17 -6.66 8.35
N GLU A 12 -14.41 -7.82 8.95
CA GLU A 12 -13.99 -8.16 10.31
C GLU A 12 -13.20 -9.47 10.28
N ARG A 13 -12.08 -9.51 11.03
CA ARG A 13 -11.27 -10.74 11.18
C ARG A 13 -11.99 -11.79 12.01
N ILE A 14 -12.66 -11.34 13.06
CA ILE A 14 -13.29 -12.17 14.07
C ILE A 14 -14.79 -12.24 13.77
N PRO A 15 -15.34 -13.43 13.51
CA PRO A 15 -16.76 -13.60 13.16
C PRO A 15 -17.66 -13.10 14.29
N PRO A 16 -18.92 -12.73 14.01
CA PRO A 16 -19.88 -12.31 15.03
C PRO A 16 -20.29 -13.43 16.00
N THR A 17 -19.97 -14.69 15.69
CA THR A 17 -20.32 -15.87 16.48
C THR A 17 -19.74 -15.79 17.90
N HIS A 18 -20.62 -15.71 18.91
CA HIS A 18 -20.26 -15.57 20.33
C HIS A 18 -19.32 -16.67 20.83
N TYR A 19 -19.55 -17.92 20.43
CA TYR A 19 -18.72 -19.07 20.84
C TYR A 19 -17.27 -18.94 20.37
N GLN A 20 -17.04 -18.63 19.08
CA GLN A 20 -15.67 -18.51 18.57
C GLN A 20 -14.95 -17.28 19.13
N ARG A 21 -15.68 -16.19 19.40
CA ARG A 21 -15.14 -15.01 20.10
C ARG A 21 -14.68 -15.37 21.51
N TRP A 22 -15.54 -16.03 22.28
CA TRP A 22 -15.22 -16.47 23.64
C TRP A 22 -14.02 -17.41 23.65
N LEU A 23 -14.01 -18.43 22.79
CA LEU A 23 -12.89 -19.37 22.64
C LEU A 23 -11.57 -18.64 22.33
N PHE A 24 -11.62 -17.65 21.43
CA PHE A 24 -10.45 -16.85 21.09
C PHE A 24 -9.96 -15.99 22.26
N TYR A 25 -10.85 -15.38 23.04
CA TYR A 25 -10.45 -14.62 24.22
C TYR A 25 -9.84 -15.50 25.31
N CYS A 26 -10.34 -16.72 25.50
CA CYS A 26 -9.71 -17.70 26.39
C CYS A 26 -8.33 -18.14 25.88
N TYR A 27 -8.16 -18.27 24.57
CA TYR A 27 -6.88 -18.62 23.94
C TYR A 27 -5.88 -17.46 23.92
N LEU A 28 -6.35 -16.21 23.83
CA LEU A 28 -5.52 -15.02 23.63
C LEU A 28 -4.27 -14.91 24.54
N PRO A 29 -4.33 -15.14 25.87
CA PRO A 29 -3.13 -15.09 26.70
C PRO A 29 -2.06 -16.10 26.27
N ILE A 30 -2.48 -17.33 25.93
CA ILE A 30 -1.59 -18.38 25.41
C ILE A 30 -1.09 -18.01 24.00
N GLY A 31 -2.00 -17.51 23.16
CA GLY A 31 -1.69 -17.05 21.81
C GLY A 31 -0.63 -15.96 21.79
N LEU A 32 -0.64 -15.01 22.74
CA LEU A 32 0.38 -13.96 22.84
C LEU A 32 1.76 -14.53 23.18
N VAL A 33 1.83 -15.55 24.04
CA VAL A 33 3.09 -16.26 24.33
C VAL A 33 3.59 -16.99 23.08
N ILE A 34 2.71 -17.70 22.37
CA ILE A 34 3.02 -18.38 21.11
C ILE A 34 3.50 -17.37 20.05
N LEU A 35 2.83 -16.22 19.94
CA LEU A 35 3.20 -15.15 19.02
C LEU A 35 4.62 -14.66 19.30
N PHE A 36 4.99 -14.41 20.55
CA PHE A 36 6.33 -13.97 20.91
C PHE A 36 7.40 -15.01 20.54
N LEU A 37 7.16 -16.29 20.86
CA LEU A 37 8.03 -17.38 20.47
C LEU A 37 8.19 -17.47 18.94
N ARG A 38 7.08 -17.34 18.20
CA ARG A 38 7.07 -17.35 16.74
C ARG A 38 7.73 -16.13 16.12
N LEU A 39 7.68 -14.96 16.75
CA LEU A 39 8.45 -13.79 16.29
C LEU A 39 9.96 -14.09 16.35
N CYS A 40 10.44 -14.71 17.44
CA CYS A 40 11.83 -15.15 17.53
C CYS A 40 12.19 -16.19 16.47
N LEU A 41 11.33 -17.20 16.27
CA LEU A 41 11.51 -18.22 15.23
C LEU A 41 11.45 -17.64 13.81
N GLY A 42 10.62 -16.63 13.56
CA GLY A 42 10.52 -15.93 12.29
C GLY A 42 11.78 -15.16 11.95
N ILE A 43 12.40 -14.51 12.94
CA ILE A 43 13.71 -13.86 12.78
C ILE A 43 14.78 -14.91 12.46
N GLN A 44 14.78 -16.05 13.16
CA GLN A 44 15.71 -17.16 12.86
C GLN A 44 15.49 -17.74 11.46
N MET A 45 14.24 -18.00 11.07
CA MET A 45 13.86 -18.47 9.74
C MET A 45 14.38 -17.51 8.67
N PHE A 46 14.22 -16.21 8.89
CA PHE A 46 14.72 -15.19 7.98
C PHE A 46 16.25 -15.21 7.87
N LEU A 47 16.97 -15.36 8.98
CA LEU A 47 18.43 -15.51 8.96
C LEU A 47 18.84 -16.77 8.19
N VAL A 48 18.21 -17.92 8.46
CA VAL A 48 18.48 -19.17 7.72
C VAL A 48 18.19 -19.02 6.23
N ALA A 49 17.13 -18.29 5.87
CA ALA A 49 16.83 -17.92 4.49
C ALA A 49 17.89 -16.99 3.88
N CYS A 50 18.61 -16.19 4.65
CA CYS A 50 19.77 -15.46 4.12
C CYS A 50 20.96 -16.38 3.87
N LEU A 51 21.20 -17.38 4.73
CA LEU A 51 22.39 -18.24 4.63
C LEU A 51 22.28 -19.27 3.50
N LEU A 52 21.07 -19.78 3.22
CA LEU A 52 20.89 -20.90 2.29
C LEU A 52 20.46 -20.44 0.89
N ARG A 53 21.14 -20.98 -0.14
CA ARG A 53 20.83 -20.71 -1.55
C ARG A 53 19.38 -21.10 -1.89
N LYS A 54 18.68 -20.21 -2.61
CA LYS A 54 17.24 -20.34 -2.93
C LYS A 54 16.89 -21.60 -3.73
N SER A 55 17.80 -22.11 -4.57
CA SER A 55 17.60 -23.32 -5.38
C SER A 55 17.83 -24.65 -4.63
N SER A 56 18.23 -24.61 -3.35
CA SER A 56 18.52 -25.84 -2.60
C SER A 56 17.25 -26.47 -2.02
N THR A 57 17.08 -27.78 -2.25
CA THR A 57 16.00 -28.57 -1.63
C THR A 57 16.09 -28.57 -0.10
N ILE A 58 17.31 -28.49 0.44
CA ILE A 58 17.61 -28.37 1.88
C ILE A 58 16.96 -27.12 2.47
N ARG A 59 17.07 -25.96 1.79
CA ARG A 59 16.39 -24.73 2.21
C ARG A 59 14.88 -24.95 2.29
N SER A 60 14.28 -25.51 1.26
CA SER A 60 12.82 -25.75 1.24
C SER A 60 12.38 -26.67 2.39
N ALA A 61 13.13 -27.74 2.66
CA ALA A 61 12.87 -28.63 3.79
C ALA A 61 12.98 -27.91 5.15
N ILE A 62 14.04 -27.12 5.36
CA ILE A 62 14.24 -26.37 6.60
C ILE A 62 13.14 -25.30 6.78
N LEU A 63 12.84 -24.53 5.74
CA LEU A 63 11.79 -23.53 5.78
C LEU A 63 10.41 -24.16 6.02
N ARG A 64 10.16 -25.38 5.52
CA ARG A 64 8.94 -26.14 5.81
C ARG A 64 8.85 -26.53 7.29
N VAL A 65 9.95 -26.95 7.90
CA VAL A 65 9.99 -27.21 9.36
C VAL A 65 9.70 -25.94 10.13
N TYR A 66 10.37 -24.83 9.79
CA TYR A 66 10.07 -23.54 10.43
C TYR A 66 8.63 -23.11 10.20
N ALA A 67 8.05 -23.29 9.01
CA ALA A 67 6.65 -22.96 8.73
C ALA A 67 5.69 -23.74 9.63
N ILE A 68 5.92 -25.04 9.83
CA ILE A 68 5.13 -25.87 10.74
C ILE A 68 5.23 -25.33 12.17
N LEU A 69 6.43 -24.96 12.65
CA LEU A 69 6.61 -24.35 13.98
C LEU A 69 5.88 -22.99 14.10
N MET A 70 5.83 -22.23 13.02
CA MET A 70 5.07 -20.98 12.89
C MET A 70 3.55 -21.20 12.81
N GLY A 71 3.09 -22.45 12.79
CA GLY A 71 1.67 -22.80 12.68
C GLY A 71 1.14 -22.74 11.25
N ILE A 72 2.00 -22.70 10.24
CA ILE A 72 1.64 -22.70 8.83
C ILE A 72 1.93 -24.09 8.25
N VAL A 73 0.88 -24.81 7.88
CA VAL A 73 1.01 -26.14 7.28
C VAL A 73 0.62 -26.04 5.81
N VAL A 74 1.54 -26.40 4.92
CA VAL A 74 1.28 -26.43 3.49
C VAL A 74 1.01 -27.86 3.05
N VAL A 75 -0.10 -28.06 2.35
CA VAL A 75 -0.52 -29.37 1.83
C VAL A 75 -0.69 -29.25 0.31
N ASN A 76 0.11 -30.01 -0.44
CA ASN A 76 -0.05 -30.13 -1.88
C ASN A 76 -1.15 -31.14 -2.21
N LYS A 77 -2.01 -30.79 -3.16
CA LYS A 77 -3.12 -31.59 -3.67
C LYS A 77 -3.25 -31.38 -5.18
N GLY A 78 -4.10 -32.15 -5.84
CA GLY A 78 -4.48 -31.97 -7.24
C GLY A 78 -4.04 -33.12 -8.15
N PRO A 79 -4.53 -33.16 -9.40
CA PRO A 79 -4.29 -34.24 -10.36
C PRO A 79 -2.81 -34.50 -10.67
N LEU A 80 -1.96 -33.48 -10.55
CA LEU A 80 -0.52 -33.64 -10.76
C LEU A 80 0.26 -33.99 -9.48
N GLU A 81 -0.34 -33.83 -8.29
CA GLU A 81 0.30 -33.82 -6.95
C GLU A 81 1.48 -32.83 -6.77
N HIS A 82 2.19 -32.48 -7.85
CA HIS A 82 3.38 -31.65 -7.94
C HIS A 82 3.34 -30.74 -9.19
N TRP A 83 4.29 -29.81 -9.26
CA TRP A 83 4.48 -28.91 -10.40
C TRP A 83 5.02 -29.65 -11.65
N ASP A 84 4.57 -29.26 -12.84
CA ASP A 84 5.19 -29.66 -14.11
C ASP A 84 6.43 -28.77 -14.38
N ASN A 85 7.62 -29.35 -14.18
CA ASN A 85 8.92 -28.67 -14.36
C ASN A 85 9.13 -28.08 -15.77
N LYS A 86 8.30 -28.43 -16.76
CA LYS A 86 8.34 -27.83 -18.11
C LYS A 86 7.71 -26.44 -18.14
N THR A 87 6.70 -26.20 -17.31
CA THR A 87 5.91 -24.97 -17.33
C THR A 87 6.52 -23.93 -16.41
N ARG A 88 7.15 -22.90 -16.98
CA ARG A 88 7.93 -21.89 -16.22
C ARG A 88 7.11 -20.77 -15.59
N LEU A 89 5.84 -20.63 -15.93
CA LEU A 89 4.94 -19.60 -15.41
C LEU A 89 3.81 -20.22 -14.60
N MET A 90 3.75 -19.87 -13.32
CA MET A 90 2.70 -20.27 -12.39
C MET A 90 1.70 -19.13 -12.17
N VAL A 91 0.42 -19.47 -12.13
CA VAL A 91 -0.69 -18.53 -12.02
C VAL A 91 -1.59 -19.01 -10.89
N ALA A 92 -1.75 -18.21 -9.84
CA ALA A 92 -2.55 -18.58 -8.67
C ALA A 92 -3.59 -17.52 -8.31
N ASN A 93 -4.72 -17.94 -7.74
CA ASN A 93 -5.60 -17.00 -7.03
C ASN A 93 -4.89 -16.44 -5.79
N HIS A 94 -5.36 -15.30 -5.27
CA HIS A 94 -4.71 -14.61 -4.16
C HIS A 94 -5.68 -14.40 -2.98
N VAL A 95 -5.48 -15.16 -1.91
CA VAL A 95 -6.38 -15.27 -0.74
C VAL A 95 -5.75 -14.83 0.57
N SER A 96 -4.42 -14.71 0.63
CA SER A 96 -3.70 -14.26 1.83
C SER A 96 -2.35 -13.60 1.53
N ALA A 97 -1.87 -12.79 2.48
CA ALA A 97 -0.55 -12.17 2.40
C ALA A 97 0.62 -13.17 2.40
N ILE A 98 0.39 -14.42 2.82
CA ILE A 98 1.42 -15.47 2.92
C ILE A 98 1.37 -16.47 1.76
N ASP A 99 0.53 -16.24 0.73
CA ASP A 99 0.36 -17.15 -0.40
C ASP A 99 1.68 -17.40 -1.16
N HIS A 100 2.46 -16.35 -1.42
CA HIS A 100 3.78 -16.47 -2.04
C HIS A 100 4.69 -17.37 -1.20
N PHE A 101 4.73 -17.14 0.11
CA PHE A 101 5.55 -17.94 1.02
C PHE A 101 5.09 -19.40 1.03
N ALA A 102 3.78 -19.67 1.04
CA ALA A 102 3.24 -21.01 1.00
C ALA A 102 3.63 -21.77 -0.28
N ILE A 103 3.56 -21.11 -1.44
CA ILE A 103 4.01 -21.69 -2.71
C ILE A 103 5.51 -21.92 -2.69
N GLU A 104 6.32 -20.97 -2.17
CA GLU A 104 7.78 -21.10 -2.08
C GLU A 104 8.22 -22.31 -1.24
N LEU A 105 7.46 -22.66 -0.19
CA LEU A 105 7.68 -23.86 0.64
C LEU A 105 7.39 -25.18 -0.09
N SER A 106 6.61 -25.13 -1.16
CA SER A 106 6.32 -26.27 -2.01
C SER A 106 7.30 -26.35 -3.17
N GLN A 107 7.37 -25.27 -3.95
CA GLN A 107 8.23 -25.12 -5.11
C GLN A 107 8.92 -23.76 -5.05
N SER A 108 10.25 -23.76 -5.07
CA SER A 108 11.02 -22.50 -5.08
C SER A 108 10.70 -21.70 -6.35
N CYS A 109 10.22 -20.48 -6.18
CA CYS A 109 9.76 -19.62 -7.26
C CYS A 109 10.18 -18.16 -7.07
N THR A 110 10.12 -17.39 -8.14
CA THR A 110 10.40 -15.96 -8.16
C THR A 110 9.10 -15.19 -8.31
N LEU A 111 8.91 -14.11 -7.55
CA LEU A 111 7.77 -13.21 -7.71
C LEU A 111 8.22 -11.86 -8.29
N PRO A 112 7.52 -11.29 -9.28
CA PRO A 112 7.80 -9.94 -9.74
C PRO A 112 7.50 -8.92 -8.63
N SER A 113 8.47 -8.09 -8.29
CA SER A 113 8.32 -7.05 -7.29
C SER A 113 7.53 -5.88 -7.87
N ILE A 114 6.30 -5.69 -7.40
CA ILE A 114 5.46 -4.53 -7.73
C ILE A 114 5.60 -3.43 -6.65
N TRP A 115 6.11 -3.80 -5.46
CA TRP A 115 6.20 -2.96 -4.28
C TRP A 115 7.60 -2.36 -4.07
N ASP A 116 7.65 -1.20 -3.39
CA ASP A 116 8.89 -0.58 -2.92
C ASP A 116 9.41 -1.27 -1.64
N ILE A 117 10.03 -2.43 -1.84
CA ILE A 117 10.59 -3.23 -0.75
C ILE A 117 12.12 -3.00 -0.71
N PRO A 118 12.72 -2.80 0.48
CA PRO A 118 14.17 -2.71 0.62
C PRO A 118 14.91 -3.86 -0.09
N ASN A 119 16.03 -3.55 -0.75
CA ASN A 119 16.78 -4.50 -1.58
C ASN A 119 17.13 -5.82 -0.88
N PHE A 120 17.42 -5.76 0.43
CA PHE A 120 17.74 -6.94 1.22
C PHE A 120 16.52 -7.87 1.43
N ILE A 121 15.33 -7.31 1.68
CA ILE A 121 14.09 -8.10 1.79
C ILE A 121 13.72 -8.69 0.44
N ARG A 122 13.93 -7.91 -0.63
CA ARG A 122 13.73 -8.37 -2.00
C ARG A 122 14.61 -9.57 -2.35
N TRP A 123 15.89 -9.53 -1.98
CA TRP A 123 16.82 -10.64 -2.19
C TRP A 123 16.43 -11.90 -1.39
N THR A 124 16.12 -11.75 -0.11
CA THR A 124 15.80 -12.88 0.79
C THR A 124 14.50 -13.60 0.44
N LEU A 125 13.46 -12.86 0.06
CA LEU A 125 12.19 -13.40 -0.45
C LEU A 125 12.29 -13.82 -1.93
N GLY A 126 13.41 -13.49 -2.59
CA GLY A 126 13.66 -13.66 -4.02
C GLY A 126 12.56 -13.04 -4.89
N TYR A 127 12.24 -11.79 -4.56
CA TYR A 127 11.46 -10.88 -5.40
C TYR A 127 12.39 -10.25 -6.46
N VAL A 128 11.89 -10.12 -7.68
CA VAL A 128 12.65 -9.52 -8.78
C VAL A 128 11.85 -8.37 -9.37
N ASP A 129 12.41 -7.17 -9.31
CA ASP A 129 11.96 -6.00 -10.06
C ASP A 129 12.28 -6.25 -11.54
N LEU A 130 11.22 -6.60 -12.24
CA LEU A 130 11.22 -6.76 -13.68
C LEU A 130 10.81 -5.46 -14.37
N GLY A 131 11.03 -4.28 -13.74
CA GLY A 131 10.75 -3.00 -14.37
C GLY A 131 9.28 -2.59 -14.35
N ALA A 132 8.47 -3.14 -13.44
CA ALA A 132 7.05 -2.80 -13.30
C ALA A 132 6.82 -1.29 -13.13
N LYS A 133 7.78 -0.57 -12.54
CA LYS A 133 7.73 0.90 -12.35
C LYS A 133 8.07 1.70 -13.60
N LYS A 134 8.83 1.12 -14.54
CA LYS A 134 9.27 1.79 -15.77
C LYS A 134 8.17 1.79 -16.84
N GLY A 135 7.16 0.94 -16.68
CA GLY A 135 6.01 0.84 -17.58
C GLY A 135 5.67 -0.62 -17.90
N ARG A 136 4.47 -0.84 -18.45
CA ARG A 136 3.99 -2.18 -18.81
C ARG A 136 4.85 -2.84 -19.88
N GLU A 137 5.30 -2.09 -20.89
CA GLU A 137 6.08 -2.63 -22.01
C GLU A 137 7.43 -3.18 -21.55
N GLU A 138 8.16 -2.41 -20.73
CA GLU A 138 9.43 -2.83 -20.17
C GLU A 138 9.25 -4.03 -19.23
N PHE A 139 8.16 -4.05 -18.46
CA PHE A 139 7.81 -5.19 -17.63
C PHE A 139 7.57 -6.47 -18.42
N VAL A 140 6.73 -6.42 -19.46
CA VAL A 140 6.46 -7.56 -20.34
C VAL A 140 7.73 -8.04 -21.02
N LYS A 141 8.59 -7.12 -21.48
CA LYS A 141 9.88 -7.45 -22.11
C LYS A 141 10.80 -8.20 -21.14
N GLN A 142 11.00 -7.68 -19.93
CA GLN A 142 11.88 -8.32 -18.94
C GLN A 142 11.34 -9.67 -18.46
N VAL A 143 10.01 -9.80 -18.32
CA VAL A 143 9.37 -11.07 -17.97
C VAL A 143 9.57 -12.11 -19.09
N LYS A 144 9.40 -11.72 -20.37
CA LYS A 144 9.67 -12.62 -21.51
C LYS A 144 11.13 -13.08 -21.54
N ALA A 145 12.08 -12.17 -21.28
CA ALA A 145 13.50 -12.52 -21.16
C ALA A 145 13.77 -13.49 -20.00
N TYR A 146 13.14 -13.27 -18.84
CA TYR A 146 13.21 -14.17 -17.68
C TYR A 146 12.71 -15.58 -18.03
N LEU A 147 11.51 -15.67 -18.61
CA LEU A 147 10.88 -16.93 -19.04
C LEU A 147 11.61 -17.62 -20.20
N SER A 148 12.47 -16.90 -20.92
CA SER A 148 13.35 -17.46 -21.97
C SER A 148 14.74 -17.87 -21.46
N ASN A 149 15.01 -17.76 -20.15
CA ASN A 149 16.32 -18.05 -19.54
C ASN A 149 17.44 -17.17 -20.12
N LYS A 150 17.15 -15.91 -20.43
CA LYS A 150 18.13 -14.94 -20.93
C LYS A 150 18.51 -13.94 -19.84
N PRO A 151 19.44 -14.28 -18.93
CA PRO A 151 19.81 -13.40 -17.81
C PRO A 151 20.38 -12.06 -18.30
N ASP A 152 21.11 -12.03 -19.42
CA ASP A 152 21.74 -10.82 -19.97
C ASP A 152 20.73 -9.75 -20.44
N GLU A 153 19.50 -10.17 -20.76
CA GLU A 153 18.42 -9.30 -21.25
C GLU A 153 17.46 -8.87 -20.12
N CYS A 154 17.68 -9.28 -18.87
CA CYS A 154 16.79 -9.01 -17.75
C CYS A 154 17.53 -8.55 -16.49
N ASN A 155 16.86 -7.83 -15.60
CA ASN A 155 17.46 -7.36 -14.34
C ASN A 155 17.60 -8.47 -13.28
N ALA A 156 17.39 -9.73 -13.65
CA ALA A 156 17.43 -10.87 -12.74
C ALA A 156 18.80 -11.57 -12.81
N THR A 157 19.42 -11.78 -11.66
CA THR A 157 20.71 -12.48 -11.56
C THR A 157 20.59 -13.99 -11.73
N ASP A 158 19.42 -14.56 -11.40
CA ASP A 158 19.13 -15.98 -11.53
C ASP A 158 17.76 -16.16 -12.19
N THR A 159 17.77 -16.72 -13.40
CA THR A 159 16.56 -17.01 -14.19
C THR A 159 16.18 -18.48 -14.12
N SER A 160 16.86 -19.33 -13.33
CA SER A 160 16.59 -20.78 -13.32
C SER A 160 15.23 -21.16 -12.71
N LEU A 161 14.69 -20.31 -11.83
CA LEU A 161 13.45 -20.59 -11.11
C LEU A 161 12.20 -20.24 -11.96
N PRO A 162 11.06 -20.91 -11.72
CA PRO A 162 9.78 -20.52 -12.31
C PRO A 162 9.29 -19.18 -11.74
N LEU A 163 8.51 -18.47 -12.55
CA LEU A 163 7.88 -17.20 -12.17
C LEU A 163 6.48 -17.46 -11.61
N LEU A 164 6.16 -16.90 -10.45
CA LEU A 164 4.82 -16.89 -9.89
C LEU A 164 4.11 -15.57 -10.25
N SER A 165 2.83 -15.64 -10.58
CA SER A 165 1.97 -14.48 -10.76
C SER A 165 0.61 -14.67 -10.09
N PHE A 166 0.10 -13.57 -9.51
CA PHE A 166 -1.26 -13.47 -8.99
C PHE A 166 -2.05 -12.55 -9.93
N PRO A 167 -2.70 -13.08 -10.98
CA PRO A 167 -3.33 -12.28 -12.02
C PRO A 167 -4.49 -11.43 -11.51
N GLU A 168 -5.10 -11.78 -10.36
CA GLU A 168 -6.11 -10.95 -9.67
C GLU A 168 -5.57 -9.57 -9.28
N GLY A 169 -4.27 -9.48 -8.98
CA GLY A 169 -3.58 -8.23 -8.60
C GLY A 169 -3.87 -7.71 -7.20
N CYS A 170 -4.84 -8.28 -6.47
CA CYS A 170 -5.06 -8.00 -5.05
C CYS A 170 -5.62 -9.24 -4.33
N ILE A 171 -5.54 -9.23 -2.99
CA ILE A 171 -6.03 -10.32 -2.13
C ILE A 171 -7.55 -10.22 -2.00
N THR A 172 -8.25 -11.32 -2.27
CA THR A 172 -9.70 -11.47 -2.06
C THR A 172 -10.01 -12.42 -0.90
N ASN A 173 -11.28 -12.53 -0.52
CA ASN A 173 -11.70 -13.48 0.52
C ASN A 173 -11.67 -14.95 0.08
N GLY A 174 -11.45 -15.23 -1.21
CA GLY A 174 -11.36 -16.58 -1.78
C GLY A 174 -12.64 -17.42 -1.72
N ASN A 175 -13.78 -16.85 -1.31
CA ASN A 175 -15.02 -17.62 -1.05
C ASN A 175 -16.21 -17.18 -1.89
N LYS A 176 -16.31 -15.89 -2.25
CA LYS A 176 -17.49 -15.37 -2.96
C LYS A 176 -17.27 -15.21 -4.45
N GLY A 177 -16.10 -14.72 -4.83
CA GLY A 177 -15.80 -14.59 -6.24
C GLY A 177 -14.34 -14.31 -6.55
N LEU A 178 -13.98 -14.62 -7.80
CA LEU A 178 -12.67 -14.42 -8.37
C LEU A 178 -12.65 -13.11 -9.15
N LEU A 179 -11.63 -12.27 -8.95
CA LEU A 179 -11.47 -11.04 -9.73
C LEU A 179 -11.09 -11.36 -11.17
N LYS A 180 -11.39 -10.40 -12.07
CA LYS A 180 -10.95 -10.49 -13.46
C LYS A 180 -9.42 -10.51 -13.52
N PHE A 181 -8.90 -11.54 -14.17
CA PHE A 181 -7.46 -11.71 -14.35
C PHE A 181 -6.86 -10.64 -15.25
N SER A 182 -5.69 -10.15 -14.87
CA SER A 182 -4.85 -9.37 -15.76
C SER A 182 -4.31 -10.24 -16.90
N SER A 183 -4.21 -9.67 -18.11
CA SER A 183 -3.83 -10.40 -19.32
C SER A 183 -2.32 -10.55 -19.50
N TRP A 184 -1.49 -9.82 -18.74
CA TRP A 184 -0.04 -9.84 -18.92
C TRP A 184 0.61 -11.23 -18.75
N PRO A 185 0.22 -12.11 -17.79
CA PRO A 185 0.84 -13.43 -17.66
C PRO A 185 0.59 -14.29 -18.90
N PHE A 186 -0.57 -14.09 -19.53
CA PHE A 186 -1.03 -14.81 -20.72
C PHE A 186 -0.52 -14.19 -22.03
N GLU A 187 0.10 -13.00 -21.95
CA GLU A 187 0.79 -12.33 -23.06
C GLU A 187 2.28 -12.72 -23.13
N VAL A 188 2.89 -13.03 -21.97
CA VAL A 188 4.31 -13.36 -21.86
C VAL A 188 4.61 -14.84 -22.07
N SER A 189 3.63 -15.72 -21.90
CA SER A 189 3.79 -17.16 -22.05
C SER A 189 2.55 -17.81 -22.65
N ASP A 190 2.78 -18.75 -23.57
CA ASP A 190 1.73 -19.58 -24.16
C ASP A 190 1.39 -20.79 -23.29
N THR A 191 2.15 -21.07 -22.22
CA THR A 191 1.89 -22.18 -21.30
C THR A 191 1.92 -21.70 -19.87
N VAL A 192 0.85 -21.95 -19.13
CA VAL A 192 0.71 -21.54 -17.73
C VAL A 192 0.32 -22.73 -16.86
N GLN A 193 0.82 -22.74 -15.63
CA GLN A 193 0.48 -23.70 -14.60
C GLN A 193 -0.52 -23.05 -13.63
N PRO A 194 -1.81 -23.37 -13.69
CA PRO A 194 -2.80 -22.84 -12.76
C PRO A 194 -2.67 -23.52 -11.39
N ILE A 195 -2.85 -22.75 -10.32
CA ILE A 195 -2.76 -23.20 -8.93
C ILE A 195 -3.97 -22.65 -8.17
N ALA A 196 -4.74 -23.53 -7.52
CA ALA A 196 -5.86 -23.15 -6.67
C ALA A 196 -5.44 -23.19 -5.20
N LEU A 197 -5.34 -22.01 -4.58
CA LEU A 197 -5.05 -21.81 -3.18
C LEU A 197 -6.34 -21.74 -2.36
N THR A 198 -6.37 -22.51 -1.28
CA THR A 198 -7.43 -22.42 -0.27
C THR A 198 -6.81 -22.41 1.13
N LEU A 199 -7.42 -21.65 2.03
CA LEU A 199 -6.96 -21.52 3.41
C LEU A 199 -8.01 -22.10 4.35
N HIS A 200 -7.59 -23.02 5.20
CA HIS A 200 -8.44 -23.65 6.21
C HIS A 200 -7.79 -23.57 7.60
N ARG A 201 -8.61 -23.30 8.62
CA ARG A 201 -8.18 -23.20 10.02
C ARG A 201 -9.00 -24.18 10.86
N PRO A 202 -8.41 -25.26 11.41
CA PRO A 202 -9.17 -26.29 12.13
C PRO A 202 -9.93 -25.78 13.36
N ILE A 203 -9.30 -24.91 14.18
CA ILE A 203 -9.88 -24.44 15.45
C ILE A 203 -10.72 -23.18 15.24
N PHE A 204 -10.19 -22.23 14.47
CA PHE A 204 -10.81 -20.91 14.23
C PHE A 204 -11.29 -20.81 12.78
N SER A 205 -12.14 -21.74 12.36
CA SER A 205 -12.55 -21.93 10.96
C SER A 205 -13.26 -20.72 10.33
N GLN A 206 -13.94 -19.89 11.12
CA GLN A 206 -14.64 -18.70 10.60
C GLN A 206 -13.77 -17.43 10.64
N PHE A 207 -12.55 -17.51 11.17
CA PHE A 207 -11.64 -16.37 11.26
C PHE A 207 -11.05 -16.08 9.88
N LYS A 208 -11.10 -14.82 9.47
CA LYS A 208 -10.69 -14.40 8.13
C LYS A 208 -9.19 -14.11 8.06
N SER A 209 -8.56 -14.34 6.90
CA SER A 209 -7.11 -14.16 6.69
C SER A 209 -6.73 -12.70 6.60
N THR A 210 -7.42 -11.99 5.71
CA THR A 210 -7.18 -10.62 5.33
C THR A 210 -8.49 -9.86 5.45
N ILE A 211 -8.42 -8.63 5.95
CA ILE A 211 -9.56 -7.73 5.99
C ILE A 211 -9.35 -6.60 5.01
N ILE A 212 -10.46 -5.94 4.70
CA ILE A 212 -10.46 -4.82 3.79
C ILE A 212 -9.53 -3.70 4.29
N GLY A 213 -8.46 -3.47 3.54
CA GLY A 213 -7.48 -2.43 3.85
C GLY A 213 -6.55 -2.69 5.04
N SER A 214 -6.44 -3.94 5.51
CA SER A 214 -5.33 -4.29 6.40
C SER A 214 -4.00 -4.21 5.67
N PRO A 215 -2.93 -3.74 6.33
CA PRO A 215 -1.59 -3.92 5.81
C PRO A 215 -1.17 -5.39 5.94
N TRP A 216 -0.29 -5.84 5.04
CA TRP A 216 0.18 -7.22 4.98
C TRP A 216 0.80 -7.73 6.29
N TRP A 217 1.49 -6.86 7.05
CA TRP A 217 2.15 -7.25 8.30
C TRP A 217 1.14 -7.58 9.41
N GLU A 218 -0.05 -6.96 9.39
CA GLU A 218 -1.10 -7.26 10.36
C GLU A 218 -1.64 -8.66 10.11
N ASP A 219 -1.82 -9.04 8.83
CA ASP A 219 -2.21 -10.40 8.46
C ASP A 219 -1.16 -11.41 8.92
N VAL A 220 0.14 -11.12 8.72
CA VAL A 220 1.25 -12.00 9.15
C VAL A 220 1.28 -12.18 10.67
N ILE A 221 1.12 -11.11 11.46
CA ILE A 221 1.01 -11.20 12.92
C ILE A 221 -0.19 -12.06 13.32
N PHE A 222 -1.32 -11.88 12.64
CA PHE A 222 -2.52 -12.67 12.91
C PHE A 222 -2.33 -14.16 12.60
N PHE A 223 -1.63 -14.49 11.50
CA PHE A 223 -1.23 -15.88 11.22
C PHE A 223 -0.35 -16.47 12.32
N MET A 224 0.61 -15.71 12.82
CA MET A 224 1.48 -16.16 13.92
C MET A 224 0.74 -16.30 15.25
N LEU A 225 -0.28 -15.50 15.50
CA LEU A 225 -1.11 -15.57 16.72
C LEU A 225 -1.97 -16.83 16.75
N LEU A 226 -2.52 -17.23 15.59
CA LEU A 226 -3.42 -18.37 15.49
C LEU A 226 -2.67 -19.71 15.58
N PRO A 227 -3.26 -20.75 16.20
CA PRO A 227 -2.55 -21.98 16.51
C PRO A 227 -2.05 -22.71 15.26
N VAL A 228 -2.95 -22.94 14.29
CA VAL A 228 -2.62 -23.62 13.02
C VAL A 228 -3.47 -23.03 11.89
N SER A 229 -2.81 -22.75 10.77
CA SER A 229 -3.39 -22.37 9.48
C SER A 229 -2.88 -23.33 8.41
N ILE A 230 -3.80 -24.03 7.75
CA ILE A 230 -3.51 -25.01 6.72
C ILE A 230 -3.79 -24.38 5.36
N ILE A 231 -2.76 -24.30 4.51
CA ILE A 231 -2.88 -23.81 3.14
C ILE A 231 -2.84 -25.02 2.22
N HIS A 232 -3.93 -25.24 1.48
CA HIS A 232 -3.96 -26.24 0.44
C HIS A 232 -3.57 -25.62 -0.89
N ILE A 233 -2.55 -26.19 -1.51
CA ILE A 233 -2.06 -25.83 -2.83
C ILE A 233 -2.53 -26.91 -3.78
N ASN A 234 -3.51 -26.58 -4.63
CA ASN A 234 -4.04 -27.51 -5.62
C ASN A 234 -3.41 -27.24 -6.99
N TRP A 235 -2.61 -28.17 -7.47
CA TRP A 235 -1.95 -28.10 -8.77
C TRP A 235 -2.90 -28.62 -9.87
N LEU A 236 -3.36 -27.72 -10.74
CA LEU A 236 -4.27 -28.06 -11.85
C LEU A 236 -3.48 -28.47 -13.10
N SER A 237 -4.14 -29.04 -14.11
CA SER A 237 -3.44 -29.39 -15.36
C SER A 237 -2.86 -28.14 -16.06
N PRO A 238 -1.64 -28.21 -16.63
CA PRO A 238 -1.06 -27.10 -17.38
C PRO A 238 -1.98 -26.70 -18.54
N MET A 239 -2.10 -25.40 -18.76
CA MET A 239 -2.93 -24.86 -19.82
C MET A 239 -2.05 -24.26 -20.90
N HIS A 240 -2.31 -24.65 -22.15
CA HIS A 240 -1.68 -24.09 -23.32
C HIS A 240 -2.64 -23.13 -24.02
N LYS A 241 -2.10 -22.03 -24.55
CA LYS A 241 -2.82 -21.06 -25.37
C LYS A 241 -3.20 -21.71 -26.70
N LYS A 242 -4.45 -21.56 -27.12
CA LYS A 242 -4.92 -22.06 -28.42
C LYS A 242 -4.46 -21.11 -29.54
N PRO A 243 -4.24 -21.59 -30.78
CA PRO A 243 -3.72 -20.77 -31.88
C PRO A 243 -4.63 -19.58 -32.24
N ASP A 244 -5.96 -19.74 -32.10
CA ASP A 244 -6.94 -18.70 -32.43
C ASP A 244 -7.39 -17.87 -31.22
N GLU A 245 -6.83 -18.11 -30.03
CA GLU A 245 -7.26 -17.49 -28.77
C GLU A 245 -6.39 -16.28 -28.43
N THR A 246 -7.04 -15.15 -28.16
CA THR A 246 -6.36 -13.94 -27.68
C THR A 246 -5.82 -14.15 -26.26
N SER A 247 -4.85 -13.34 -25.84
CA SER A 247 -4.32 -13.44 -24.47
C SER A 247 -5.37 -13.13 -23.40
N GLU A 248 -6.40 -12.33 -23.74
CA GLU A 248 -7.53 -12.03 -22.85
C GLU A 248 -8.48 -13.21 -22.73
N GLU A 249 -8.84 -13.86 -23.84
CA GLU A 249 -9.65 -15.08 -23.82
C GLU A 249 -8.92 -16.22 -23.09
N PHE A 250 -7.60 -16.33 -23.25
CA PHE A 250 -6.81 -17.30 -22.51
C PHE A 250 -6.83 -17.03 -21.00
N ALA A 251 -6.69 -15.77 -20.59
CA ALA A 251 -6.84 -15.35 -19.20
C ALA A 251 -8.25 -15.68 -18.67
N ASP A 252 -9.27 -15.44 -19.50
CA ASP A 252 -10.68 -15.66 -19.20
C ASP A 252 -11.00 -17.14 -19.00
N ARG A 253 -10.42 -18.01 -19.86
CA ARG A 253 -10.51 -19.47 -19.75
C ARG A 253 -9.78 -19.99 -18.52
N CYS A 254 -8.57 -19.51 -18.24
CA CYS A 254 -7.82 -19.88 -17.04
C CYS A 254 -8.59 -19.50 -15.75
N SER A 255 -9.12 -18.27 -15.72
CA SER A 255 -9.99 -17.80 -14.63
C SER A 255 -11.23 -18.69 -14.47
N SER A 256 -11.87 -19.12 -15.57
CA SER A 256 -13.05 -20.00 -15.54
C SER A 256 -12.74 -21.40 -15.01
N VAL A 257 -11.59 -21.97 -15.38
CA VAL A 257 -11.13 -23.27 -14.83
C VAL A 257 -10.87 -23.15 -13.34
N LEU A 258 -10.21 -22.06 -12.91
CA LEU A 258 -9.88 -21.85 -11.49
C LEU A 258 -11.13 -21.58 -10.64
N SER A 259 -12.06 -20.77 -11.15
CA SER A 259 -13.31 -20.45 -10.45
C SER A 259 -14.22 -21.68 -10.35
N ALA A 260 -14.27 -22.52 -11.40
CA ALA A 260 -14.99 -23.78 -11.38
C ALA A 260 -14.41 -24.77 -10.36
N TYR A 261 -13.08 -24.86 -10.26
CA TYR A 261 -12.42 -25.72 -9.28
C TYR A 261 -12.63 -25.23 -7.83
N LEU A 262 -12.61 -23.91 -7.62
CA LEU A 262 -12.82 -23.30 -6.30
C LEU A 262 -14.29 -23.18 -5.91
N GLU A 263 -15.22 -23.49 -6.81
CA GLU A 263 -16.67 -23.31 -6.65
C GLU A 263 -17.08 -21.86 -6.32
N ILE A 264 -16.39 -20.89 -6.92
CA ILE A 264 -16.64 -19.44 -6.74
C ILE A 264 -17.11 -18.78 -8.03
N GLU A 265 -17.84 -17.67 -7.91
CA GLU A 265 -18.34 -16.93 -9.07
C GLU A 265 -17.23 -16.05 -9.66
N LYS A 266 -17.14 -16.00 -10.99
CA LYS A 266 -16.21 -15.09 -11.67
C LYS A 266 -16.80 -13.69 -11.75
N THR A 267 -16.01 -12.68 -11.43
CA THR A 267 -16.47 -11.29 -11.42
C THR A 267 -15.83 -10.45 -12.53
N PRO A 268 -16.53 -9.43 -13.06
CA PRO A 268 -15.97 -8.52 -14.06
C PRO A 268 -15.01 -7.48 -13.45
N PHE A 269 -14.92 -7.40 -12.12
CA PHE A 269 -14.15 -6.38 -11.41
C PHE A 269 -12.65 -6.63 -11.51
N THR A 270 -11.89 -5.57 -11.74
CA THR A 270 -10.43 -5.59 -11.75
C THR A 270 -9.85 -5.14 -10.40
N SER A 271 -8.57 -5.42 -10.15
CA SER A 271 -7.87 -4.86 -8.98
C SER A 271 -7.85 -3.33 -8.94
N SER A 272 -7.91 -2.65 -10.09
CA SER A 272 -8.04 -1.20 -10.14
C SER A 272 -9.38 -0.73 -9.58
N ASP A 273 -10.47 -1.39 -9.96
CA ASP A 273 -11.83 -1.07 -9.47
C ASP A 273 -11.93 -1.28 -7.96
N VAL A 274 -11.31 -2.36 -7.46
CA VAL A 274 -11.18 -2.64 -6.03
C VAL A 274 -10.43 -1.51 -5.34
N ASN A 275 -9.25 -1.13 -5.84
CA ASN A 275 -8.43 -0.07 -5.24
C ASN A 275 -9.16 1.28 -5.23
N GLU A 276 -9.95 1.58 -6.26
CA GLU A 276 -10.79 2.76 -6.29
C GLU A 276 -11.92 2.68 -5.25
N ALA A 277 -12.62 1.55 -5.18
CA ALA A 277 -13.68 1.32 -4.20
C ALA A 277 -13.15 1.46 -2.76
N LEU A 278 -11.97 0.91 -2.47
CA LEU A 278 -11.27 1.08 -1.19
C LEU A 278 -11.00 2.55 -0.89
N ARG A 279 -10.44 3.29 -1.85
CA ARG A 279 -10.18 4.73 -1.70
C ARG A 279 -11.46 5.52 -1.43
N ARG A 280 -12.57 5.17 -2.08
CA ARG A 280 -13.89 5.79 -1.83
C ARG A 280 -14.38 5.50 -0.40
N MET A 281 -14.37 4.25 0.02
CA MET A 281 -14.78 3.86 1.38
C MET A 281 -13.94 4.53 2.48
N PHE A 282 -12.63 4.65 2.28
CA PHE A 282 -11.77 5.35 3.24
C PHE A 282 -12.05 6.85 3.33
N ARG A 283 -12.40 7.50 2.20
CA ARG A 283 -12.80 8.91 2.18
C ARG A 283 -14.12 9.12 2.90
N GLU A 284 -15.10 8.27 2.64
CA GLU A 284 -16.41 8.31 3.30
C GLU A 284 -16.30 8.05 4.81
N SER A 285 -15.51 7.07 5.23
CA SER A 285 -15.29 6.81 6.67
C SER A 285 -14.63 7.98 7.40
N ARG A 286 -13.70 8.71 6.75
CA ARG A 286 -13.13 9.94 7.32
C ARG A 286 -14.19 11.04 7.44
N ASN A 287 -15.03 11.21 6.42
CA ASN A 287 -16.10 12.20 6.42
C ASN A 287 -17.17 11.90 7.48
N ILE A 288 -17.53 10.63 7.68
CA ILE A 288 -18.48 10.19 8.71
C ILE A 288 -17.89 10.36 10.11
N LYS A 289 -16.59 10.10 10.31
CA LYS A 289 -15.93 10.39 11.60
C LYS A 289 -15.89 11.88 11.91
N THR A 290 -15.82 12.75 10.89
CA THR A 290 -15.92 14.20 11.09
C THR A 290 -17.34 14.70 11.38
N THR A 291 -18.39 13.96 10.98
CA THR A 291 -19.79 14.34 11.24
C THR A 291 -20.45 13.59 12.41
N GLY A 292 -19.96 12.39 12.76
CA GLY A 292 -20.54 11.50 13.77
C GLY A 292 -19.97 11.63 15.19
N THR A 293 -18.83 12.31 15.38
CA THR A 293 -18.46 12.79 16.71
C THR A 293 -19.09 14.15 16.92
N GLY A 294 -20.28 14.19 17.51
CA GLY A 294 -20.79 15.33 18.26
C GLY A 294 -19.91 15.62 19.48
N LYS A 295 -18.60 15.82 19.28
CA LYS A 295 -17.82 16.64 20.20
C LYS A 295 -18.33 18.04 19.95
N VAL A 296 -19.05 18.57 20.93
CA VAL A 296 -19.25 20.01 21.11
C VAL A 296 -17.95 20.68 20.68
N ILE A 297 -17.99 21.33 19.52
CA ILE A 297 -16.90 22.15 19.02
C ILE A 297 -16.86 23.29 20.03
N LYS A 298 -16.08 23.14 21.10
CA LYS A 298 -15.40 24.31 21.65
C LYS A 298 -14.57 24.81 20.47
N ASN A 299 -14.99 25.93 19.90
CA ASN A 299 -14.31 26.66 18.83
C ASN A 299 -12.84 26.84 19.21
N THR A 300 -12.04 25.81 18.95
CA THR A 300 -10.61 25.84 19.18
C THR A 300 -10.07 26.17 17.82
N VAL A 301 -9.87 27.47 17.60
CA VAL A 301 -9.31 28.00 16.36
C VAL A 301 -8.01 27.24 16.07
N THR A 302 -8.02 26.40 15.03
CA THR A 302 -6.87 25.59 14.66
C THR A 302 -5.82 26.44 13.95
N GLU A 303 -4.56 26.02 13.97
CA GLU A 303 -3.48 26.77 13.34
C GLU A 303 -3.67 26.91 11.81
N ALA A 304 -4.34 25.94 11.18
CA ALA A 304 -4.74 26.02 9.79
C ALA A 304 -5.75 27.16 9.53
N ASN A 305 -6.71 27.35 10.43
CA ASN A 305 -7.69 28.43 10.33
C ASN A 305 -7.00 29.80 10.47
N LEU A 306 -6.10 29.95 11.46
CA LEU A 306 -5.30 31.17 11.65
C LEU A 306 -4.48 31.52 10.40
N ASN A 307 -3.79 30.54 9.81
CA ASN A 307 -2.99 30.75 8.61
C ASN A 307 -3.86 31.17 7.41
N SER A 308 -5.05 30.56 7.27
CA SER A 308 -5.99 30.92 6.21
C SER A 308 -6.53 32.35 6.36
N TRP A 309 -6.83 32.77 7.60
CA TRP A 309 -7.32 34.11 7.90
C TRP A 309 -6.22 35.16 7.71
N ALA A 310 -5.00 34.89 8.18
CA ALA A 310 -3.85 35.77 7.98
C ALA A 310 -3.59 36.04 6.48
N LEU A 311 -3.69 35.00 5.64
CA LEU A 311 -3.53 35.15 4.19
C LEU A 311 -4.65 35.96 3.54
N LYS A 312 -5.91 35.75 3.95
CA LYS A 312 -7.05 36.53 3.45
C LYS A 312 -6.94 38.01 3.85
N ILE A 313 -6.56 38.29 5.10
CA ILE A 313 -6.37 39.66 5.59
C ILE A 313 -5.18 40.31 4.88
N LYS A 314 -4.08 39.59 4.64
CA LYS A 314 -2.92 40.10 3.86
C LYS A 314 -3.28 40.43 2.41
N GLN A 315 -4.23 39.71 1.81
CA GLN A 315 -4.73 40.06 0.47
C GLN A 315 -5.48 41.39 0.49
N ALA A 316 -6.31 41.63 1.50
CA ALA A 316 -7.04 42.89 1.67
C ALA A 316 -6.16 44.06 2.14
N HIS A 317 -5.15 43.79 2.98
CA HIS A 317 -4.24 44.78 3.57
C HIS A 317 -2.76 44.43 3.31
N PRO A 318 -2.23 44.74 2.09
CA PRO A 318 -0.90 44.31 1.68
C PRO A 318 0.26 44.89 2.49
N LYS A 319 0.05 46.04 3.15
CA LYS A 319 1.09 46.81 3.87
C LYS A 319 1.54 46.16 5.19
N ILE A 320 0.80 45.20 5.72
CA ILE A 320 1.03 44.62 7.06
C ILE A 320 1.75 43.28 6.93
N HIS A 321 2.80 43.05 7.72
CA HIS A 321 3.61 41.83 7.67
C HIS A 321 2.83 40.59 8.16
N LEU A 322 3.13 39.42 7.57
CA LEU A 322 2.36 38.20 7.85
C LEU A 322 2.56 37.66 9.27
N SER A 323 3.73 37.87 9.88
CA SER A 323 4.00 37.46 11.27
C SER A 323 3.16 38.26 12.26
N ALA A 324 3.13 39.59 12.13
CA ALA A 324 2.33 40.48 12.96
C ALA A 324 0.83 40.15 12.88
N LEU A 325 0.32 39.84 11.68
CA LEU A 325 -1.07 39.39 11.51
C LEU A 325 -1.35 38.08 12.25
N LYS A 326 -0.44 37.10 12.19
CA LYS A 326 -0.63 35.80 12.83
C LYS A 326 -0.55 35.91 14.35
N ASP A 327 0.35 36.73 14.88
CA ASP A 327 0.48 36.97 16.32
C ASP A 327 -0.75 37.70 16.88
N ASN A 328 -1.28 38.69 16.14
CA ASN A 328 -2.53 39.34 16.52
C ASN A 328 -3.72 38.39 16.44
N LEU A 329 -3.84 37.59 15.37
CA LEU A 329 -4.90 36.57 15.23
C LEU A 329 -4.84 35.47 16.29
N ARG A 330 -3.66 35.19 16.85
CA ARG A 330 -3.52 34.27 18.01
C ARG A 330 -4.13 34.86 19.28
N ILE A 331 -4.12 36.18 19.42
CA ILE A 331 -4.68 36.91 20.57
C ILE A 331 -6.19 37.13 20.37
N THR A 332 -6.58 37.71 19.23
CA THR A 332 -7.98 38.08 18.94
C THR A 332 -8.85 36.86 18.65
N LYS A 333 -8.27 35.80 18.05
CA LYS A 333 -8.98 34.58 17.61
C LYS A 333 -10.16 34.83 16.67
N ASP A 334 -10.31 36.04 16.16
CA ASP A 334 -11.36 36.46 15.23
C ASP A 334 -10.76 37.36 14.12
N PRO A 335 -10.97 37.03 12.84
CA PRO A 335 -10.52 37.86 11.72
C PRO A 335 -11.19 39.23 11.68
N SER A 336 -12.46 39.36 12.07
CA SER A 336 -13.21 40.62 11.96
C SER A 336 -12.64 41.68 12.91
N GLU A 337 -12.36 41.28 14.14
CA GLU A 337 -11.74 42.16 15.13
C GLU A 337 -10.31 42.55 14.75
N THR A 338 -9.55 41.64 14.15
CA THR A 338 -8.21 41.95 13.63
C THR A 338 -8.27 42.99 12.51
N ILE A 339 -9.26 42.92 11.62
CA ILE A 339 -9.48 43.94 10.58
C ILE A 339 -9.87 45.28 11.21
N ASN A 340 -10.70 45.30 12.24
CA ASN A 340 -11.05 46.53 12.96
C ASN A 340 -9.80 47.20 13.60
N ILE A 341 -8.89 46.42 14.17
CA ILE A 341 -7.62 46.92 14.73
C ILE A 341 -6.75 47.53 13.64
N ILE A 342 -6.66 46.87 12.48
CA ILE A 342 -5.94 47.38 11.31
C ILE A 342 -6.52 48.70 10.82
N MET A 343 -7.84 48.80 10.71
CA MET A 343 -8.54 50.01 10.26
C MET A 343 -8.36 51.18 11.23
N LYS A 344 -8.19 50.91 12.53
CA LYS A 344 -7.86 51.91 13.56
C LYS A 344 -6.37 52.32 13.57
N GLY A 345 -5.56 51.79 12.65
CA GLY A 345 -4.12 52.06 12.57
C GLY A 345 -3.25 51.20 13.49
N GLY A 346 -3.84 50.19 14.16
CA GLY A 346 -3.09 49.17 14.89
C GLY A 346 -2.28 48.28 13.94
N LEU A 347 -1.23 47.61 14.45
CA LEU A 347 -0.32 46.72 13.72
C LEU A 347 0.65 47.37 12.71
N VAL A 348 0.58 48.69 12.49
CA VAL A 348 1.50 49.40 11.59
C VAL A 348 2.92 49.46 12.16
N VAL A 349 3.07 49.73 13.46
CA VAL A 349 4.37 49.79 14.14
C VAL A 349 5.01 48.39 14.26
N GLU A 350 4.23 47.39 14.68
CA GLU A 350 4.69 45.99 14.80
C GLU A 350 5.07 45.39 13.45
N SER A 351 4.38 45.75 12.36
CA SER A 351 4.76 45.32 11.02
C SER A 351 6.02 46.01 10.51
N GLN A 352 6.22 47.30 10.79
CA GLN A 352 7.46 48.02 10.49
C GLN A 352 8.66 47.43 11.25
N GLU A 353 8.49 47.08 12.52
CA GLU A 353 9.50 46.37 13.30
C GLU A 353 9.79 44.97 12.75
N ALA A 354 8.78 44.23 12.30
CA ALA A 354 8.96 42.92 11.68
C ALA A 354 9.77 43.03 10.37
N TYR A 355 9.50 44.03 9.53
CA TYR A 355 10.29 44.31 8.33
C TYR A 355 11.74 44.72 8.68
N ALA A 356 11.95 45.52 9.72
CA ALA A 356 13.29 45.94 10.19
C ALA A 356 14.09 44.78 10.82
N LYS A 357 13.41 43.84 11.50
CA LYS A 357 14.01 42.62 12.05
C LYS A 357 14.39 41.66 10.93
N SER A 358 13.56 41.47 9.90
CA SER A 358 13.88 40.64 8.74
C SER A 358 15.14 41.11 7.99
N SER A 359 15.31 42.43 7.82
CA SER A 359 16.49 42.99 7.14
C SER A 359 17.78 42.85 7.97
N THR A 360 17.70 43.03 9.29
CA THR A 360 18.85 42.89 10.21
C THR A 360 19.25 41.42 10.45
N LEU A 361 18.30 40.48 10.46
CA LEU A 361 18.56 39.04 10.62
C LEU A 361 19.32 38.43 9.42
N SER A 362 19.22 39.05 8.25
CA SER A 362 19.98 38.66 7.06
C SER A 362 21.45 39.08 7.14
N ALA A 363 21.81 40.02 8.02
CA ALA A 363 23.14 40.65 8.07
C ALA A 363 23.99 40.24 9.29
N LYS A 364 23.41 39.68 10.36
CA LYS A 364 24.16 39.22 11.55
C LYS A 364 23.84 37.78 11.89
N LEU A 365 24.82 36.89 11.69
CA LEU A 365 24.75 35.50 12.12
C LEU A 365 26.09 35.13 12.78
N THR A 366 26.26 35.54 14.03
CA THR A 366 27.43 35.13 14.84
C THR A 366 27.07 34.65 16.26
N LYS A 367 25.80 34.62 16.66
CA LYS A 367 25.37 33.91 17.89
C LYS A 367 23.99 33.27 17.70
N MET A 368 23.85 32.01 18.13
CA MET A 368 22.57 31.28 18.18
C MET A 368 21.68 31.90 19.27
N PRO A 369 20.46 32.38 18.96
CA PRO A 369 19.52 32.87 19.96
C PRO A 369 18.77 31.71 20.64
N ASN A 370 18.34 31.92 21.89
CA ASN A 370 17.68 30.90 22.72
C ASN A 370 16.33 30.37 22.15
N ASP A 371 15.69 31.08 21.23
CA ASP A 371 14.39 30.74 20.63
C ASP A 371 14.52 30.34 19.14
N VAL A 372 15.31 29.30 18.86
CA VAL A 372 15.56 28.78 17.50
C VAL A 372 14.26 28.47 16.72
N ARG A 373 13.22 28.02 17.43
CA ARG A 373 11.93 27.67 16.82
C ARG A 373 11.18 28.88 16.26
N ARG A 374 11.18 30.03 16.97
CA ARG A 374 10.54 31.26 16.48
C ARG A 374 11.26 31.82 15.26
N LEU A 375 12.59 31.79 15.28
CA LEU A 375 13.42 32.24 14.15
C LEU A 375 13.19 31.43 12.88
N LEU A 376 13.01 30.11 13.00
CA LEU A 376 12.66 29.24 11.87
C LEU A 376 11.27 29.55 11.32
N GLU A 377 10.30 29.83 12.20
CA GLU A 377 8.96 30.23 11.78
C GLU A 377 8.97 31.58 11.04
N ASP A 378 9.68 32.59 11.55
CA ASP A 378 9.82 33.89 10.90
C ASP A 378 10.49 33.78 9.52
N ARG A 379 11.58 33.03 9.41
CA ARG A 379 12.26 32.78 8.12
C ARG A 379 11.35 32.08 7.11
N LYS A 380 10.54 31.13 7.55
CA LYS A 380 9.59 30.44 6.69
C LYS A 380 8.59 31.43 6.10
N TRP A 381 8.09 32.38 6.91
CA TRP A 381 7.14 33.38 6.44
C TRP A 381 7.78 34.45 5.55
N ASP A 382 8.99 34.89 5.86
CA ASP A 382 9.76 35.79 4.98
C ASP A 382 9.98 35.19 3.59
N MET A 383 10.29 33.88 3.54
CA MET A 383 10.46 33.16 2.28
C MET A 383 9.14 33.09 1.50
N ILE A 384 8.02 32.82 2.18
CA ILE A 384 6.69 32.81 1.57
C ILE A 384 6.32 34.20 1.04
N GLU A 385 6.62 35.26 1.77
CA GLU A 385 6.33 36.64 1.35
C GLU A 385 7.17 37.08 0.15
N LYS A 386 8.47 36.74 0.12
CA LYS A 386 9.35 36.98 -1.03
C LYS A 386 8.87 36.23 -2.28
N ASN A 387 8.58 34.94 -2.15
CA ASN A 387 8.09 34.13 -3.27
C ASN A 387 6.74 34.64 -3.79
N ARG A 388 5.85 35.05 -2.89
CA ARG A 388 4.57 35.66 -3.26
C ARG A 388 4.76 36.98 -4.02
N LYS A 389 5.68 37.84 -3.60
CA LYS A 389 5.99 39.10 -4.31
C LYS A 389 6.47 38.82 -5.74
N ILE A 390 7.38 37.87 -5.91
CA ILE A 390 7.87 37.44 -7.24
C ILE A 390 6.73 36.94 -8.12
N TYR A 391 5.83 36.13 -7.57
CA TYR A 391 4.69 35.59 -8.32
C TYR A 391 3.71 36.69 -8.75
N LEU A 392 3.40 37.63 -7.85
CA LEU A 392 2.52 38.76 -8.15
C LEU A 392 3.14 39.70 -9.20
N ASP A 393 4.45 39.94 -9.15
CA ASP A 393 5.14 40.76 -10.15
C ASP A 393 5.16 40.08 -11.53
N ARG A 394 5.37 38.76 -11.58
CA ARG A 394 5.25 37.99 -12.83
C ARG A 394 3.82 38.02 -13.39
N SER A 395 2.82 37.83 -12.53
CA SER A 395 1.42 37.89 -12.94
C SER A 395 1.02 39.28 -13.45
N LYS A 396 1.48 40.35 -12.81
CA LYS A 396 1.25 41.73 -13.29
C LYS A 396 1.93 42.00 -14.63
N LYS A 397 3.16 41.53 -14.83
CA LYS A 397 3.86 41.64 -16.13
C LYS A 397 3.07 40.93 -17.23
N MET A 398 2.64 39.69 -16.98
CA MET A 398 1.86 38.91 -17.93
C MET A 398 0.50 39.57 -18.26
N ILE A 399 -0.17 40.16 -17.26
CA ILE A 399 -1.41 40.93 -17.50
C ILE A 399 -1.15 42.20 -18.33
N ASN A 400 -0.05 42.92 -18.09
CA ASN A 400 0.29 44.10 -18.86
C ASN A 400 0.70 43.77 -20.31
N GLU A 401 1.44 42.67 -20.51
CA GLU A 401 1.77 42.15 -21.84
C GLU A 401 0.50 41.75 -22.62
N LEU A 402 -0.45 41.08 -21.95
CA LEU A 402 -1.75 40.75 -22.55
C LEU A 402 -2.59 41.99 -22.89
N LYS A 403 -2.51 43.05 -22.08
CA LYS A 403 -3.19 44.32 -22.37
C LYS A 403 -2.56 45.06 -23.55
N GLN A 404 -1.23 45.06 -23.67
CA GLN A 404 -0.52 45.66 -24.81
C GLN A 404 -0.72 44.90 -26.12
N GLN A 405 -1.15 43.64 -26.09
CA GLN A 405 -1.53 42.87 -27.28
C GLN A 405 -2.98 43.10 -27.72
N LEU A 406 -3.79 43.77 -26.88
CA LEU A 406 -5.21 44.01 -27.08
C LEU A 406 -5.54 45.46 -27.45
N GLU A 407 -4.58 46.38 -27.26
CA GLU A 407 -4.54 47.74 -27.83
C GLU A 407 -3.73 47.74 -29.12
#